data_AF-A0A955PWH3-F1
#
_entry.id   AF-A0A955PWH3-F1
#
_cell.length_a   1.000
_cell.length_b   1.000
_cell.length_c   1.000
_cell.angle_alpha   90.00
_cell.angle_beta   90.00
_cell.angle_gamma   90.00
#
_symmetry.space_group_name_H-M   'P 1'
#
loop_
_entity.id
_entity.type
_entity.pdbx_description
1 polymer ?
#
loop_
_entity_poly.entity_id
_entity_poly.type
_entity_poly.pdbx_seq_one_letter_code
_entity_poly.pdbx_strand_id
1 'polypeptide(L)' 'VVTVDYGHTHRDYYRSDRKDGTFLCYHRHAISTDPYVRVGEQDMTAHVNFSALASVG' A
#
# COMPACT_ATOMS: atom_id res chain seq x y z
N VAL A 1 15.70 -12.85 -8.12
CA VAL A 1 15.37 -11.96 -6.99
C VAL A 1 14.12 -12.52 -6.32
N VAL A 2 14.00 -12.48 -4.99
CA VAL A 2 12.78 -12.85 -4.27
C VAL A 2 12.23 -11.58 -3.63
N THR A 3 10.96 -11.27 -3.86
CA THR A 3 10.27 -10.08 -3.32
C THR A 3 9.16 -10.52 -2.38
N VAL A 4 9.12 -9.96 -1.17
CA VAL A 4 8.12 -10.26 -0.15
C VAL A 4 7.58 -8.95 0.39
N ASP A 5 6.27 -8.74 0.28
CA ASP A 5 5.57 -7.55 0.79
C ASP A 5 4.07 -7.83 0.92
N TYR A 6 3.31 -6.91 1.50
CA TYR A 6 1.85 -6.96 1.52
C TYR A 6 1.29 -6.42 0.21
N GLY A 7 0.40 -7.18 -0.42
CA GLY A 7 -0.13 -6.80 -1.70
C GLY A 7 -1.11 -7.77 -2.33
N HIS A 8 -1.49 -7.46 -3.56
CA HIS A 8 -2.51 -8.20 -4.31
C HIS A 8 -2.12 -8.33 -5.78
N THR A 9 -2.75 -9.29 -6.48
CA THR A 9 -2.73 -9.34 -7.94
C THR A 9 -3.55 -8.19 -8.53
N HIS A 10 -3.37 -7.86 -9.81
CA HIS A 10 -4.08 -6.77 -10.48
C HIS A 10 -5.61 -6.83 -10.25
N ARG A 11 -6.21 -8.02 -10.37
CA ARG A 11 -7.65 -8.22 -10.18
C ARG A 11 -8.12 -7.81 -8.79
N ASP A 12 -7.36 -8.21 -7.77
CA ASP A 12 -7.73 -7.99 -6.37
C ASP A 12 -7.32 -6.58 -5.89
N TYR A 13 -6.25 -6.03 -6.48
CA TYR A 13 -5.75 -4.68 -6.25
C TYR A 13 -6.76 -3.62 -6.67
N TYR A 14 -7.39 -3.80 -7.85
CA TYR A 14 -8.36 -2.86 -8.43
C TYR A 14 -9.81 -3.29 -8.24
N ARG A 15 -10.13 -4.10 -7.23
CA ARG A 15 -11.54 -4.43 -6.95
C ARG A 15 -12.36 -3.16 -6.72
N SER A 16 -13.59 -3.17 -7.23
CA SER A 16 -14.51 -2.03 -7.15
C SER A 16 -14.90 -1.60 -5.73
N ASP A 17 -14.73 -2.48 -4.73
CA ASP A 17 -14.96 -2.18 -3.33
C ASP A 17 -13.77 -1.47 -2.65
N ARG A 18 -12.59 -1.40 -3.29
CA ARG A 18 -11.41 -0.67 -2.80
C ARG A 18 -11.31 0.74 -3.39
N LYS A 19 -12.35 1.55 -3.18
CA LYS A 19 -12.44 2.90 -3.76
C LYS A 19 -11.36 3.85 -3.25
N ASP A 20 -10.96 3.68 -2.00
CA ASP A 20 -9.95 4.51 -1.33
C ASP A 20 -8.51 3.95 -1.52
N GLY A 21 -8.36 2.89 -2.30
CA GLY A 21 -7.07 2.23 -2.52
C GLY A 21 -6.57 1.49 -1.28
N THR A 22 -5.25 1.58 -1.04
CA THR A 22 -4.56 0.84 0.04
C THR A 22 -3.56 1.71 0.82
N PHE A 23 -3.60 3.03 0.61
CA PHE A 23 -2.70 3.95 1.27
C PHE A 23 -2.96 3.99 2.78
N LEU A 24 -1.91 3.83 3.57
CA LEU A 24 -1.97 3.89 5.03
C LEU A 24 -0.74 4.60 5.59
N CYS A 25 -0.97 5.31 6.69
CA CYS A 25 0.05 5.92 7.52
C CYS A 25 0.11 5.19 8.87
N TYR A 26 1.32 5.00 9.39
CA TYR A 26 1.56 4.43 10.70
C TYR A 26 2.41 5.36 11.56
N HIS A 27 1.95 5.61 12.79
CA HIS A 27 2.73 6.32 13.80
C HIS A 27 2.49 5.68 15.16
N ARG A 28 3.56 5.17 15.81
CA ARG A 28 3.51 4.49 17.11
C ARG A 28 2.44 3.38 17.17
N HIS A 29 2.43 2.53 16.15
CA HIS A 29 1.46 1.43 15.96
C HIS A 29 -0.02 1.85 15.84
N ALA A 30 -0.30 3.14 15.63
CA ALA A 30 -1.63 3.62 15.27
C ALA A 30 -1.72 3.88 13.77
N ILE A 31 -2.89 3.56 13.19
CA ILE A 31 -3.19 3.72 11.77
C ILE A 31 -3.86 5.07 11.52
N SER A 32 -3.51 5.71 10.41
CA SER A 32 -4.18 6.88 9.85
C SER A 32 -4.23 6.76 8.32
N THR A 33 -5.13 7.48 7.67
CA THR A 33 -5.16 7.64 6.21
C THR A 33 -4.72 9.03 5.76
N ASP A 34 -4.39 9.92 6.69
CA ASP A 34 -4.02 11.31 6.40
C ASP A 34 -2.48 11.46 6.33
N PRO A 35 -1.91 11.76 5.14
CA PRO A 35 -0.48 11.92 4.96
C PRO A 35 0.10 13.19 5.60
N TYR A 36 -0.74 14.17 5.94
CA TYR A 36 -0.29 15.50 6.32
C TYR A 36 -0.19 15.72 7.84
N VAL A 37 -0.66 14.78 8.66
CA VAL A 37 -0.72 14.95 10.13
C VAL A 37 0.68 14.97 10.77
N ARG A 38 1.63 14.19 10.24
CA ARG A 38 2.97 13.99 10.84
C ARG A 38 4.06 13.82 9.77
N VAL A 39 4.18 14.80 8.88
CA VAL A 39 5.14 14.77 7.77
C VAL A 39 6.56 14.54 8.32
N GLY A 40 7.22 13.48 7.84
CA GLY A 40 8.55 13.07 8.27
C GLY A 40 8.61 12.24 9.56
N GLU A 41 7.49 12.11 10.29
CA GLU A 41 7.42 11.39 11.57
C GLU A 41 6.48 10.16 11.53
N GLN A 42 5.73 9.98 10.45
CA GLN A 42 4.92 8.77 10.21
C GLN A 42 5.45 7.97 9.03
N ASP A 43 5.34 6.65 9.13
CA ASP A 43 5.56 5.76 7.99
C ASP A 43 4.35 5.85 7.05
N MET A 44 4.59 5.77 5.74
CA MET A 44 3.57 5.87 4.69
C MET A 44 3.78 4.74 3.71
N THR A 45 2.75 3.92 3.50
CA THR A 45 2.82 2.72 2.66
C THR A 45 1.57 2.55 1.82
N ALA A 46 1.66 1.67 0.83
CA ALA A 46 0.55 1.17 0.04
C ALA A 46 0.84 -0.29 -0.32
N HIS A 47 -0.19 -1.08 -0.56
CA HIS A 47 -0.01 -2.46 -1.01
C HIS A 47 0.73 -2.51 -2.36
N VAL A 48 1.50 -3.58 -2.57
CA VAL A 48 2.14 -3.87 -3.86
C VAL A 48 1.13 -4.46 -4.85
N ASN A 49 1.18 -3.99 -6.11
CA ASN A 49 0.54 -4.66 -7.23
C ASN A 49 1.50 -5.72 -7.80
N PHE A 50 1.33 -6.97 -7.37
CA PHE A 50 2.23 -8.05 -7.73
C PHE A 50 2.17 -8.45 -9.21
N SER A 51 1.03 -8.25 -9.87
CA SER A 51 0.94 -8.48 -11.32
C SER A 51 1.75 -7.46 -12.11
N ALA A 52 1.72 -6.20 -11.69
CA ALA A 52 2.54 -5.16 -12.30
C ALA A 52 4.04 -5.43 -12.05
N LEU A 53 4.42 -5.75 -10.81
CA LEU A 53 5.79 -6.11 -10.47
C LEU A 53 6.30 -7.29 -11.30
N ALA A 54 5.50 -8.36 -11.43
CA ALA A 54 5.87 -9.54 -12.20
C ALA A 54 6.00 -9.26 -13.71
N SER A 55 5.35 -8.22 -14.24
CA SER A 55 5.42 -7.87 -15.66
C SER A 55 6.69 -7.10 -16.06
N VAL A 56 7.41 -6.54 -15.08
CA VAL A 56 8.62 -5.73 -15.30
C VAL A 56 9.89 -6.37 -14.75
N GLY A 57 9.75 -7.48 -14.02
CA GLY A 57 10.84 -8.21 -13.37
C GLY A 57 11.54 -9.23 -14.25
#